data_AF-A0A7V9TDQ0-F1
#
_entry.id   AF-A0A7V9TDQ0-F1
#
_cell.length_a   1.000
_cell.length_b   1.000
_cell.length_c   1.000
_cell.angle_alpha   90.00
_cell.angle_beta   90.00
_cell.angle_gamma   90.00
#
_symmetry.space_group_name_H-M   'P 1'
#
loop_
_entity.id
_entity.type
_entity.pdbx_description
1 polymer ?
#
loop_
_entity_poly.entity_id
_entity_poly.type
_entity_poly.pdbx_seq_one_letter_code
_entity_poly.pdbx_strand_id
1 'polypeptide(L)'
;IPAISTFMDNREACEKFFVDMNASGGKKAREAKHGSGEAQKDLSRRSRVSQIVSLTGFSFVGGPAMNDSEAAAEFLGGLNRPFRSVVSLDVQTVEAWHDSPTGLNPVQAGMQIAIPEIDGATEPFIYGGMTTSGAQPVALDDRCRRIARRLRRWNHLQTADRASVKLAMLIFCFPPNKGNIGTAADLDVFPSVWETLRRLQDEGHTVEVPQSAEELRALVLGGNSENFGATANVAYRMGVEEYWRLCPYVGEIEKEWGAAPGAINSFGDSLLIQGVMLGNVFLGVQPTFGYEGDPMRMLMSRGSAPHHGFAAFYTYLEKVFQADAVVHVGTHGALEFMPGKQIGLSAECWPDRLIGELPHVYIYSVNNPSEGSIARRRSYAELISYLTPPVEDAGVYRDLASLKELLVAYRQSPDEREREGLFGLIEEKAATLHFESGG
;
A
#
# COMPACT_ATOMS: atom_id res chain seq x y z
N ILE A 1 -4.49 17.47 21.11
CA ILE A 1 -3.90 16.11 21.00
C ILE A 1 -3.32 15.78 22.37
N PRO A 2 -3.90 14.87 23.15
CA PRO A 2 -3.23 14.35 24.34
C PRO A 2 -2.06 13.44 23.91
N ALA A 3 -0.86 13.67 24.45
CA ALA A 3 0.33 12.86 24.20
C ALA A 3 0.74 12.13 25.48
N ILE A 4 1.13 10.86 25.37
CA ILE A 4 1.54 10.00 26.49
C ILE A 4 3.02 9.63 26.32
N SER A 5 3.76 9.69 27.43
CA SER A 5 5.06 9.04 27.59
C SER A 5 4.94 8.08 28.77
N THR A 6 4.81 6.77 28.50
CA THR A 6 4.73 5.74 29.53
C THR A 6 5.96 4.84 29.52
N PHE A 7 6.34 4.37 30.70
CA PHE A 7 7.42 3.42 30.88
C PHE A 7 6.95 2.03 30.42
N MET A 8 7.34 1.67 29.20
CA MET A 8 7.28 0.33 28.60
C MET A 8 5.89 -0.30 28.37
N ASP A 9 4.82 0.02 29.12
CA ASP A 9 3.47 -0.46 28.80
C ASP A 9 2.52 0.74 28.65
N ASN A 10 2.08 1.00 27.42
CA ASN A 10 1.21 2.14 27.13
C ASN A 10 -0.27 1.86 27.40
N ARG A 11 -0.66 0.62 27.73
CA ARG A 11 -2.06 0.24 27.95
C ARG A 11 -2.68 0.96 29.13
N GLU A 12 -1.99 1.00 30.28
CA GLU A 12 -2.52 1.62 31.50
C GLU A 12 -2.84 3.11 31.28
N ALA A 13 -1.94 3.84 30.62
CA ALA A 13 -2.19 5.24 30.30
C ALA A 13 -3.27 5.41 29.23
N CYS A 14 -3.33 4.53 28.22
CA CYS A 14 -4.41 4.56 27.24
C CYS A 14 -5.77 4.29 27.89
N GLU A 15 -5.90 3.31 28.79
CA GLU A 15 -7.14 3.04 29.52
C GLU A 15 -7.55 4.25 30.35
N LYS A 16 -6.60 4.86 31.07
CA LYS A 16 -6.88 5.99 31.96
C LYS A 16 -7.31 7.26 31.23
N PHE A 17 -6.72 7.56 30.07
CA PHE A 17 -6.95 8.84 29.38
C PHE A 17 -7.86 8.72 28.16
N PHE A 18 -7.87 7.58 27.47
CA PHE A 18 -8.51 7.42 26.16
C PHE A 18 -9.73 6.49 26.18
N VAL A 19 -10.00 5.79 27.27
CA VAL A 19 -11.16 4.90 27.39
C VAL A 19 -12.13 5.44 28.43
N ASP A 20 -13.40 5.57 28.04
CA ASP A 20 -14.49 5.74 29.00
C ASP A 20 -14.91 4.34 29.49
N MET A 21 -14.73 4.10 30.78
CA MET A 21 -15.28 2.92 31.46
C MET A 21 -16.73 3.24 31.83
N ASN A 22 -17.70 2.63 31.15
CA ASN A 22 -19.10 2.80 31.52
C ASN A 22 -19.34 2.29 32.95
N ALA A 23 -19.70 3.19 33.87
CA ALA A 23 -20.00 2.89 35.28
C ALA A 23 -21.34 2.12 35.50
N SER A 24 -21.96 1.55 34.47
CA SER A 24 -23.30 0.93 34.54
C SER A 24 -23.32 -0.61 34.47
N GLY A 25 -22.18 -1.29 34.62
CA GLY A 25 -22.09 -2.76 34.66
C GLY A 25 -22.21 -3.40 36.05
N GLY A 26 -22.41 -2.61 37.10
CA GLY A 26 -22.59 -3.11 38.47
C GLY A 26 -23.92 -3.87 38.61
N LYS A 27 -23.84 -5.19 38.75
CA LYS A 27 -24.95 -6.17 38.91
C LYS A 27 -25.66 -6.60 37.62
N LYS A 28 -24.99 -7.40 36.77
CA LYS A 28 -25.66 -8.49 36.02
C LYS A 28 -24.74 -9.51 35.33
N ALA A 29 -23.42 -9.36 35.36
CA ALA A 29 -22.48 -10.28 34.72
C ALA A 29 -22.03 -11.45 35.63
N ARG A 30 -22.95 -12.14 36.32
CA ARG A 30 -22.59 -13.34 37.11
C ARG A 30 -23.22 -14.65 36.64
N GLU A 31 -24.06 -14.65 35.61
CA GLU A 31 -24.69 -15.88 35.11
C GLU A 31 -24.76 -15.89 33.58
N ALA A 32 -23.68 -16.33 32.94
CA ALA A 32 -23.70 -16.93 31.60
C ALA A 32 -22.34 -17.60 31.33
N LYS A 33 -22.15 -18.82 31.85
CA LYS A 33 -21.10 -19.74 31.40
C LYS A 33 -21.75 -20.80 30.51
N HIS A 34 -21.42 -20.76 29.21
CA HIS A 34 -21.27 -21.87 28.24
C HIS A 34 -21.79 -21.45 26.85
N GLY A 35 -20.89 -21.37 25.87
CA GLY A 35 -21.22 -21.21 24.45
C GLY A 35 -20.07 -20.64 23.61
N SER A 36 -19.48 -21.51 22.79
CA SER A 36 -18.58 -21.29 21.63
C SER A 36 -18.23 -19.85 21.19
N GLY A 37 -16.94 -19.49 21.28
CA GLY A 37 -16.08 -19.31 20.10
C GLY A 37 -16.27 -18.13 19.15
N GLU A 38 -17.02 -17.08 19.50
CA GLU A 38 -16.95 -15.79 18.80
C GLU A 38 -16.42 -14.72 19.76
N ALA A 39 -15.46 -13.92 19.28
CA ALA A 39 -14.89 -12.79 20.01
C ALA A 39 -16.01 -11.80 20.38
N GLN A 40 -16.56 -11.99 21.58
CA GLN A 40 -17.58 -11.14 22.17
C GLN A 40 -16.95 -9.76 22.35
N LYS A 41 -17.25 -8.82 21.44
CA LYS A 41 -16.86 -7.41 21.55
C LYS A 41 -17.14 -6.96 22.98
N ASP A 42 -16.10 -6.64 23.73
CA ASP A 42 -16.21 -6.11 25.09
C ASP A 42 -16.88 -4.73 25.01
N LEU A 43 -18.22 -4.72 25.01
CA LEU A 43 -19.11 -3.56 24.92
C LEU A 43 -18.92 -2.56 26.08
N SER A 44 -17.95 -2.79 26.97
CA SER A 44 -17.66 -1.98 28.15
C SER A 44 -16.70 -0.81 27.90
N ARG A 45 -15.90 -0.84 26.82
CA ARG A 45 -14.83 0.14 26.54
C ARG A 45 -15.22 1.06 25.38
N ARG A 46 -15.53 2.33 25.65
CA ARG A 46 -15.75 3.33 24.60
C ARG A 46 -14.51 4.21 24.44
N SER A 47 -13.91 4.21 23.25
CA SER A 47 -12.78 5.10 22.95
C SER A 47 -13.22 6.57 22.87
N ARG A 48 -12.49 7.45 23.56
CA ARG A 48 -12.66 8.91 23.59
C ARG A 48 -11.86 9.63 22.49
N VAL A 49 -10.96 8.92 21.84
CA VAL A 49 -10.07 9.45 20.81
C VAL A 49 -10.43 8.80 19.48
N SER A 50 -10.17 9.52 18.39
CA SER A 50 -10.30 8.93 17.05
C SER A 50 -9.05 8.14 16.65
N GLN A 51 -7.89 8.45 17.23
CA GLN A 51 -6.59 7.89 16.83
C GLN A 51 -5.59 7.97 18.00
N ILE A 52 -4.60 7.08 18.01
CA ILE A 52 -3.45 7.12 18.93
C ILE A 52 -2.19 7.42 18.12
N VAL A 53 -1.41 8.40 18.56
CA VAL A 53 -0.11 8.75 17.97
C VAL A 53 0.96 8.59 19.03
N SER A 54 1.83 7.60 18.86
CA SER A 54 3.01 7.42 19.70
C SER A 54 4.14 8.32 19.22
N LEU A 55 4.70 9.09 20.14
CA LEU A 55 5.93 9.88 19.93
C LEU A 55 7.17 9.20 20.55
N THR A 56 7.02 7.96 21.06
CA THR A 56 8.08 7.32 21.86
C THR A 56 9.16 6.66 21.01
N GLY A 57 8.86 6.33 19.75
CA GLY A 57 9.77 5.56 18.91
C GLY A 57 10.00 4.11 19.38
N PHE A 58 9.13 3.58 20.25
CA PHE A 58 9.22 2.22 20.79
C PHE A 58 7.93 1.44 20.57
N SER A 59 7.97 0.14 20.89
CA SER A 59 6.80 -0.72 20.92
C SER A 59 5.69 -0.16 21.82
N PHE A 60 4.44 -0.48 21.47
CA PHE A 60 3.27 -0.10 22.24
C PHE A 60 3.22 -0.81 23.61
N VAL A 61 3.64 -2.08 23.67
CA VAL A 61 3.85 -2.83 24.91
C VAL A 61 5.26 -3.42 24.85
N GLY A 62 6.21 -2.67 25.36
CA GLY A 62 7.61 -3.05 25.38
C GLY A 62 8.55 -1.87 25.58
N GLY A 63 9.81 -2.20 25.85
CA GLY A 63 10.93 -1.27 25.79
C GLY A 63 11.83 -1.54 24.58
N PRO A 64 13.00 -0.89 24.50
CA PRO A 64 13.95 -1.11 23.40
C PRO A 64 14.44 -2.56 23.23
N ALA A 65 14.35 -3.37 24.30
CA ALA A 65 14.91 -4.73 24.37
C ALA A 65 13.87 -5.84 24.58
N MET A 66 12.58 -5.49 24.72
CA MET A 66 11.48 -6.42 24.97
C MET A 66 10.25 -5.90 24.24
N ASN A 67 9.61 -6.74 23.43
CA ASN A 67 8.41 -6.40 22.68
C ASN A 67 7.35 -7.50 22.92
N ASP A 68 6.16 -7.09 23.34
CA ASP A 68 4.96 -7.92 23.44
C ASP A 68 3.88 -7.43 22.44
N SER A 69 4.13 -7.71 21.15
CA SER A 69 3.23 -7.31 20.06
C SER A 69 1.86 -7.99 20.13
N GLU A 70 1.76 -9.16 20.75
CA GLU A 70 0.47 -9.86 20.91
C GLU A 70 -0.43 -9.09 21.88
N ALA A 71 0.10 -8.70 23.04
CA ALA A 71 -0.60 -7.86 23.98
C ALA A 71 -0.96 -6.47 23.41
N ALA A 72 -0.07 -5.89 22.59
CA ALA A 72 -0.34 -4.66 21.88
C ALA A 72 -1.50 -4.82 20.89
N ALA A 73 -1.48 -5.86 20.06
CA ALA A 73 -2.51 -6.14 19.07
C ALA A 73 -3.87 -6.42 19.72
N GLU A 74 -3.92 -7.19 20.81
CA GLU A 74 -5.16 -7.45 21.55
C GLU A 74 -5.77 -6.14 22.07
N PHE A 75 -4.96 -5.31 22.74
CA PHE A 75 -5.42 -4.06 23.32
C PHE A 75 -5.89 -3.05 22.26
N LEU A 76 -5.05 -2.81 21.24
CA LEU A 76 -5.35 -1.87 20.17
C LEU A 76 -6.53 -2.34 19.30
N GLY A 77 -6.63 -3.65 19.06
CA GLY A 77 -7.75 -4.29 18.37
C GLY A 77 -9.07 -4.12 19.13
N GLY A 78 -9.05 -4.26 20.45
CA GLY A 78 -10.20 -3.98 21.32
C GLY A 78 -10.64 -2.51 21.30
N LEU A 79 -9.67 -1.57 21.21
CA LEU A 79 -9.97 -0.14 21.11
C LEU A 79 -10.50 0.25 19.71
N ASN A 80 -10.06 -0.47 18.67
CA ASN A 80 -10.42 -0.29 17.27
C ASN A 80 -10.23 1.15 16.78
N ARG A 81 -9.04 1.71 17.05
CA ARG A 81 -8.63 3.05 16.58
C ARG A 81 -7.28 2.97 15.85
N PRO A 82 -7.07 3.77 14.80
CA PRO A 82 -5.78 3.89 14.14
C PRO A 82 -4.64 4.16 15.13
N PHE A 83 -3.60 3.33 15.07
CA PHE A 83 -2.36 3.50 15.81
C PHE A 83 -1.25 3.96 14.85
N ARG A 84 -0.61 5.08 15.19
CA ARG A 84 0.49 5.68 14.42
C ARG A 84 1.71 5.80 15.32
N SER A 85 2.89 5.56 14.76
CA SER A 85 4.16 5.74 15.47
C SER A 85 5.01 6.71 14.68
N VAL A 86 5.28 7.88 15.24
CA VAL A 86 6.09 8.92 14.60
C VAL A 86 7.46 8.96 15.23
N VAL A 87 8.42 9.42 14.44
CA VAL A 87 9.84 9.20 14.66
C VAL A 87 10.48 10.49 15.12
N SER A 88 11.22 10.40 16.22
CA SER A 88 12.11 11.45 16.71
C SER A 88 13.54 11.13 16.27
N LEU A 89 14.27 12.14 15.80
CA LEU A 89 15.70 12.01 15.48
C LEU A 89 16.51 12.14 16.78
N ASP A 90 16.54 11.06 17.56
CA ASP A 90 17.23 10.99 18.85
C ASP A 90 18.67 10.48 18.72
N VAL A 91 18.92 9.61 17.74
CA VAL A 91 20.24 8.98 17.49
C VAL A 91 20.87 9.47 16.18
N GLN A 92 20.29 10.50 15.58
CA GLN A 92 20.75 11.19 14.37
C GLN A 92 20.39 12.66 14.51
N THR A 93 21.25 13.58 14.05
CA THR A 93 20.87 15.01 14.04
C THR A 93 19.93 15.31 12.88
N VAL A 94 19.17 16.39 13.00
CA VAL A 94 18.31 16.91 11.92
C VAL A 94 19.13 17.13 10.64
N GLU A 95 20.32 17.72 10.75
CA GLU A 95 21.19 17.96 9.59
C GLU A 95 21.68 16.65 8.97
N ALA A 96 22.11 15.69 9.80
CA ALA A 96 22.55 14.39 9.30
C ALA A 96 21.42 13.60 8.62
N TRP A 97 20.17 13.74 9.08
CA TRP A 97 19.01 13.15 8.42
C TRP A 97 18.69 13.87 7.10
N HIS A 98 18.75 15.20 7.10
CA HIS A 98 18.51 16.01 5.92
C HIS A 98 19.49 15.65 4.79
N ASP A 99 20.78 15.56 5.09
CA ASP A 99 21.83 15.30 4.10
C ASP A 99 21.96 13.82 3.71
N SER A 100 21.34 12.92 4.48
CA SER A 100 21.38 11.48 4.20
C SER A 100 20.49 11.10 3.01
N PRO A 101 21.05 10.49 1.93
CA PRO A 101 20.24 10.03 0.81
C PRO A 101 19.34 8.84 1.16
N THR A 102 19.69 8.05 2.20
CA THR A 102 18.86 6.93 2.67
C THR A 102 17.80 7.39 3.68
N GLY A 103 18.01 8.53 4.32
CA GLY A 103 17.17 9.06 5.41
C GLY A 103 17.64 8.57 6.77
N LEU A 104 16.81 7.80 7.48
CA LEU A 104 17.15 7.30 8.81
C LEU A 104 18.37 6.37 8.80
N ASN A 105 19.18 6.45 9.85
CA ASN A 105 20.24 5.47 10.08
C ASN A 105 19.65 4.08 10.42
N PRO A 106 20.40 2.97 10.19
CA PRO A 106 19.88 1.61 10.40
C PRO A 106 19.41 1.32 11.84
N VAL A 107 20.08 1.90 12.84
CA VAL A 107 19.72 1.70 14.25
C VAL A 107 18.35 2.31 14.54
N GLN A 108 18.14 3.55 14.12
CA GLN A 108 16.87 4.25 14.31
C GLN A 108 15.75 3.62 13.49
N ALA A 109 16.04 3.17 12.26
CA ALA A 109 15.10 2.45 11.42
C ALA A 109 14.64 1.14 12.08
N GLY A 110 15.57 0.36 12.66
CA GLY A 110 15.21 -0.86 13.38
C GLY A 110 14.34 -0.58 14.60
N MET A 111 14.72 0.40 15.41
CA MET A 111 14.06 0.69 16.68
C MET A 111 12.71 1.40 16.52
N GLN A 112 12.66 2.46 15.71
CA GLN A 112 11.49 3.37 15.64
C GLN A 112 10.55 3.08 14.47
N ILE A 113 10.92 2.17 13.56
CA ILE A 113 10.08 1.79 12.40
C ILE A 113 9.73 0.31 12.48
N ALA A 114 10.72 -0.58 12.39
CA ALA A 114 10.48 -2.00 12.23
C ALA A 114 9.75 -2.61 13.43
N ILE A 115 10.11 -2.22 14.66
CA ILE A 115 9.43 -2.72 15.87
C ILE A 115 7.97 -2.21 15.94
N PRO A 116 7.68 -0.89 15.87
CA PRO A 116 6.29 -0.42 15.85
C PRO A 116 5.45 -0.98 14.70
N GLU A 117 6.06 -1.27 13.55
CA GLU A 117 5.35 -1.89 12.42
C GLU A 117 4.78 -3.28 12.75
N ILE A 118 5.43 -4.04 13.65
CA ILE A 118 4.97 -5.34 14.15
C ILE A 118 3.75 -5.15 15.07
N ASP A 119 3.70 -4.07 15.84
CA ASP A 119 2.55 -3.69 16.67
C ASP A 119 1.37 -3.11 15.86
N GLY A 120 1.50 -3.06 14.53
CA GLY A 120 0.48 -2.50 13.63
C GLY A 120 0.54 -0.98 13.46
N ALA A 121 1.61 -0.31 13.91
CA ALA A 121 1.76 1.13 13.70
C ALA A 121 1.95 1.46 12.21
N THR A 122 1.37 2.58 11.77
CA THR A 122 1.59 3.10 10.41
C THR A 122 2.02 4.57 10.42
N GLU A 123 2.33 5.08 9.22
CA GLU A 123 2.76 6.46 8.95
C GLU A 123 3.97 6.93 9.78
N PRO A 124 5.17 6.36 9.56
CA PRO A 124 6.37 6.73 10.30
C PRO A 124 6.95 8.09 9.89
N PHE A 125 6.23 9.16 10.20
CA PHE A 125 6.64 10.54 9.94
C PHE A 125 7.74 10.97 10.91
N ILE A 126 8.75 11.67 10.38
CA ILE A 126 9.72 12.38 11.22
C ILE A 126 9.06 13.66 11.73
N TYR A 127 9.05 13.93 13.03
CA TYR A 127 8.44 15.16 13.57
C TYR A 127 9.45 16.16 14.14
N GLY A 128 10.65 15.71 14.50
CA GLY A 128 11.62 16.54 15.21
C GLY A 128 12.82 15.74 15.67
N GLY A 129 13.76 16.43 16.33
CA GLY A 129 14.91 15.80 16.96
C GLY A 129 16.02 16.79 17.29
N MET A 130 17.20 16.28 17.60
CA MET A 130 18.34 17.12 18.01
C MET A 130 19.03 17.77 16.80
N THR A 131 19.38 19.04 16.91
CA THR A 131 20.27 19.70 15.93
C THR A 131 21.72 19.54 16.35
N THR A 132 22.64 19.71 15.41
CA THR A 132 24.09 19.57 15.64
C THR A 132 24.63 20.56 16.68
N SER A 133 24.01 21.73 16.81
CA SER A 133 24.36 22.79 17.77
C SER A 133 23.41 22.89 18.97
N GLY A 134 22.36 22.08 19.00
CA GLY A 134 21.25 22.23 19.93
C GLY A 134 21.45 21.50 21.25
N ALA A 135 21.14 22.18 22.36
CA ALA A 135 21.02 21.53 23.67
C ALA A 135 19.60 20.95 23.91
N GLN A 136 18.65 21.23 23.02
CA GLN A 136 17.25 20.84 23.12
C GLN A 136 16.72 20.37 21.75
N PRO A 137 15.74 19.44 21.72
CA PRO A 137 15.15 18.97 20.48
C PRO A 137 14.33 20.09 19.83
N VAL A 138 14.34 20.11 18.49
CA VAL A 138 13.53 21.04 17.68
C VAL A 138 12.44 20.27 16.94
N ALA A 139 11.28 20.89 16.80
CA ALA A 139 10.21 20.38 15.94
C ALA A 139 10.44 20.82 14.49
N LEU A 140 10.21 19.92 13.55
CA LEU A 140 10.18 20.22 12.12
C LEU A 140 8.78 20.70 11.74
N ASP A 141 8.58 22.02 11.68
CA ASP A 141 7.24 22.64 11.52
C ASP A 141 6.48 22.10 10.30
N ASP A 142 7.15 21.94 9.16
CA ASP A 142 6.53 21.43 7.94
C ASP A 142 6.02 19.99 8.12
N ARG A 143 6.80 19.15 8.82
CA ARG A 143 6.45 17.75 9.07
C ARG A 143 5.35 17.62 10.10
N CYS A 144 5.43 18.36 11.20
CA CYS A 144 4.39 18.45 12.21
C CYS A 144 3.05 18.91 11.60
N ARG A 145 3.07 19.90 10.70
CA ARG A 145 1.86 20.33 9.97
C ARG A 145 1.35 19.26 9.02
N ARG A 146 2.23 18.62 8.25
CA ARG A 146 1.85 17.56 7.29
C ARG A 146 1.13 16.43 8.02
N ILE A 147 1.72 15.89 9.07
CA ILE A 147 1.09 14.80 9.82
C ILE A 147 -0.21 15.24 10.49
N ALA A 148 -0.27 16.44 11.10
CA ALA A 148 -1.51 16.93 11.71
C ALA A 148 -2.67 17.01 10.70
N ARG A 149 -2.39 17.42 9.46
CA ARG A 149 -3.39 17.46 8.38
C ARG A 149 -3.79 16.06 7.90
N ARG A 150 -2.84 15.13 7.80
CA ARG A 150 -3.12 13.71 7.50
C ARG A 150 -4.02 13.07 8.57
N LEU A 151 -3.69 13.27 9.84
CA LEU A 151 -4.52 12.81 10.97
C LEU A 151 -5.93 13.41 10.90
N ARG A 152 -6.07 14.68 10.52
CA ARG A 152 -7.38 15.30 10.31
C ARG A 152 -8.18 14.61 9.20
N ARG A 153 -7.55 14.22 8.08
CA ARG A 153 -8.22 13.49 6.99
C ARG A 153 -8.63 12.07 7.43
N TRP A 154 -7.78 11.36 8.18
CA TRP A 154 -8.18 10.09 8.81
C TRP A 154 -9.38 10.25 9.76
N ASN A 155 -9.43 11.33 10.53
CA ASN A 155 -10.58 11.63 11.38
C ASN A 155 -11.83 11.91 10.54
N HIS A 156 -11.69 12.64 9.42
CA HIS A 156 -12.79 12.87 8.50
C HIS A 156 -13.39 11.55 8.01
N LEU A 157 -12.57 10.57 7.60
CA LEU A 157 -13.03 9.24 7.19
C LEU A 157 -13.82 8.49 8.28
N GLN A 158 -13.53 8.74 9.56
CA GLN A 158 -14.25 8.11 10.68
C GLN A 158 -15.57 8.81 11.02
N THR A 159 -15.72 10.09 10.69
CA THR A 159 -16.84 10.93 11.16
C THR A 159 -17.76 11.42 10.05
N ALA A 160 -17.30 11.38 8.80
CA ALA A 160 -18.09 11.79 7.65
C ALA A 160 -19.25 10.83 7.41
N ASP A 161 -20.31 11.35 6.79
CA ASP A 161 -21.35 10.51 6.24
C ASP A 161 -20.80 9.71 5.05
N ARG A 162 -21.03 8.39 5.04
CA ARG A 162 -20.47 7.47 4.03
C ARG A 162 -20.82 7.89 2.61
N ALA A 163 -22.05 8.38 2.41
CA ALA A 163 -22.53 8.87 1.12
C ALA A 163 -21.72 10.06 0.58
N SER A 164 -21.08 10.84 1.45
CA SER A 164 -20.29 12.03 1.08
C SER A 164 -18.80 11.77 0.85
N VAL A 165 -18.29 10.60 1.28
CA VAL A 165 -16.87 10.26 1.19
C VAL A 165 -16.48 9.99 -0.26
N LYS A 166 -15.43 10.66 -0.74
CA LYS A 166 -14.85 10.46 -2.06
C LYS A 166 -13.61 9.58 -2.01
N LEU A 167 -13.60 8.49 -2.77
CA LEU A 167 -12.50 7.53 -2.80
C LEU A 167 -11.84 7.51 -4.18
N ALA A 168 -10.51 7.56 -4.22
CA ALA A 168 -9.73 7.31 -5.42
C ALA A 168 -9.18 5.88 -5.38
N MET A 169 -9.78 4.96 -6.13
CA MET A 169 -9.28 3.60 -6.30
C MET A 169 -8.31 3.55 -7.48
N LEU A 170 -7.09 3.12 -7.25
CA LEU A 170 -6.01 3.18 -8.22
C LEU A 170 -5.59 1.77 -8.64
N ILE A 171 -5.69 1.52 -9.95
CA ILE A 171 -5.13 0.33 -10.59
C ILE A 171 -3.91 0.73 -11.40
N PHE A 172 -3.04 -0.22 -11.68
CA PHE A 172 -1.83 0.01 -12.46
C PHE A 172 -1.57 -1.17 -13.39
N CYS A 173 -0.48 -1.08 -14.13
CA CYS A 173 -0.04 -2.09 -15.09
C CYS A 173 1.26 -2.72 -14.60
N PHE A 174 1.22 -4.01 -14.25
CA PHE A 174 2.39 -4.78 -13.86
C PHE A 174 2.49 -6.10 -14.65
N PRO A 175 3.68 -6.50 -15.15
CA PRO A 175 4.95 -5.75 -15.14
C PRO A 175 4.89 -4.46 -15.98
N PRO A 176 5.61 -3.40 -15.61
CA PRO A 176 5.57 -2.14 -16.35
C PRO A 176 5.92 -2.36 -17.83
N ASN A 177 5.15 -1.75 -18.72
CA ASN A 177 5.30 -1.82 -20.20
C ASN A 177 5.13 -3.21 -20.83
N LYS A 178 4.83 -4.26 -20.05
CA LYS A 178 4.61 -5.64 -20.55
C LYS A 178 3.30 -6.28 -20.07
N GLY A 179 2.78 -5.82 -18.93
CA GLY A 179 1.50 -6.27 -18.38
C GLY A 179 0.31 -5.60 -19.06
N ASN A 180 -0.89 -6.07 -18.71
CA ASN A 180 -2.12 -5.38 -19.02
C ASN A 180 -2.50 -4.46 -17.85
N ILE A 181 -3.22 -3.38 -18.14
CA ILE A 181 -3.85 -2.56 -17.09
C ILE A 181 -4.80 -3.46 -16.29
N GLY A 182 -4.71 -3.40 -14.96
CA GLY A 182 -5.49 -4.26 -14.09
C GLY A 182 -4.90 -5.66 -13.93
N THR A 183 -3.58 -5.80 -14.09
CA THR A 183 -2.84 -7.00 -13.67
C THR A 183 -1.98 -6.65 -12.47
N ALA A 184 -2.12 -7.43 -11.39
CA ALA A 184 -1.32 -7.37 -10.18
C ALA A 184 -0.90 -8.80 -9.79
N ALA A 185 0.13 -8.94 -8.94
CA ALA A 185 0.63 -10.27 -8.59
C ALA A 185 -0.50 -11.11 -7.98
N ASP A 186 -0.86 -12.17 -8.70
CA ASP A 186 -1.80 -13.18 -8.24
C ASP A 186 -3.18 -12.64 -7.83
N LEU A 187 -3.60 -11.50 -8.40
CA LEU A 187 -4.88 -10.85 -8.12
C LEU A 187 -5.64 -10.55 -9.40
N ASP A 188 -6.90 -10.98 -9.47
CA ASP A 188 -7.82 -10.58 -10.52
C ASP A 188 -8.41 -9.20 -10.19
N VAL A 189 -7.80 -8.14 -10.73
CA VAL A 189 -8.03 -6.77 -10.28
C VAL A 189 -9.44 -6.30 -10.58
N PHE A 190 -9.96 -6.49 -11.79
CA PHE A 190 -11.28 -5.97 -12.17
C PHE A 190 -12.43 -6.61 -11.38
N PRO A 191 -12.49 -7.95 -11.21
CA PRO A 191 -13.47 -8.59 -10.31
C PRO A 191 -13.30 -8.17 -8.85
N SER A 192 -12.06 -8.04 -8.36
CA SER A 192 -11.82 -7.60 -6.97
C SER A 192 -12.29 -6.16 -6.73
N VAL A 193 -12.01 -5.25 -7.68
CA VAL A 193 -12.50 -3.87 -7.63
C VAL A 193 -14.02 -3.83 -7.75
N TRP A 194 -14.61 -4.58 -8.69
CA TRP A 194 -16.05 -4.63 -8.88
C TRP A 194 -16.79 -5.11 -7.62
N GLU A 195 -16.30 -6.17 -6.97
CA GLU A 195 -16.84 -6.66 -5.70
C GLU A 195 -16.68 -5.63 -4.57
N THR A 196 -15.54 -4.93 -4.54
CA THR A 196 -15.31 -3.84 -3.58
C THR A 196 -16.29 -2.68 -3.80
N LEU A 197 -16.55 -2.29 -5.06
CA LEU A 197 -17.52 -1.25 -5.40
C LEU A 197 -18.94 -1.64 -4.99
N ARG A 198 -19.34 -2.91 -5.22
CA ARG A 198 -20.63 -3.45 -4.77
C ARG A 198 -20.77 -3.34 -3.25
N ARG A 199 -19.76 -3.79 -2.52
CA ARG A 199 -19.75 -3.71 -1.06
C ARG A 199 -19.79 -2.27 -0.55
N LEU A 200 -19.08 -1.34 -1.19
CA LEU A 200 -19.15 0.08 -0.85
C LEU A 200 -20.57 0.64 -1.05
N GLN A 201 -21.24 0.28 -2.14
CA GLN A 201 -22.63 0.65 -2.39
C GLN A 201 -23.57 0.08 -1.30
N ASP A 202 -23.44 -1.20 -0.97
CA ASP A 202 -24.24 -1.86 0.09
C ASP A 202 -24.01 -1.23 1.47
N GLU A 203 -22.80 -0.73 1.72
CA GLU A 203 -22.42 -0.05 2.96
C GLU A 203 -22.83 1.44 3.00
N GLY A 204 -23.45 1.97 1.94
CA GLY A 204 -24.04 3.31 1.89
C GLY A 204 -23.15 4.38 1.27
N HIS A 205 -22.10 4.02 0.54
CA HIS A 205 -21.33 4.97 -0.26
C HIS A 205 -22.05 5.29 -1.58
N THR A 206 -21.91 6.54 -2.05
CA THR A 206 -22.44 6.96 -3.35
C THR A 206 -21.55 6.40 -4.47
N VAL A 207 -21.92 5.25 -5.03
CA VAL A 207 -21.16 4.56 -6.09
C VAL A 207 -22.08 4.07 -7.19
N GLU A 208 -21.69 4.32 -8.44
CA GLU A 208 -22.33 3.77 -9.63
C GLU A 208 -21.61 2.48 -10.04
N VAL A 209 -22.16 1.33 -9.63
CA VAL A 209 -21.53 0.03 -9.88
C VAL A 209 -21.96 -0.50 -11.26
N PRO A 210 -21.01 -0.81 -12.18
CA PRO A 210 -21.34 -1.46 -13.45
C PRO A 210 -21.99 -2.84 -13.24
N GLN A 211 -22.70 -3.37 -14.23
CA GLN A 211 -23.43 -4.64 -14.11
C GLN A 211 -22.50 -5.85 -13.94
N SER A 212 -21.26 -5.74 -14.40
CA SER A 212 -20.25 -6.79 -14.27
C SER A 212 -18.82 -6.24 -14.23
N ALA A 213 -17.88 -7.08 -13.78
CA ALA A 213 -16.45 -6.77 -13.84
C ALA A 213 -15.94 -6.55 -15.28
N GLU A 214 -16.52 -7.23 -16.27
CA GLU A 214 -16.15 -7.05 -17.68
C GLU A 214 -16.65 -5.71 -18.23
N GLU A 215 -17.84 -5.26 -17.81
CA GLU A 215 -18.32 -3.91 -18.12
C GLU A 215 -17.43 -2.84 -17.48
N LEU A 216 -17.04 -3.02 -16.21
CA LEU A 216 -16.10 -2.13 -15.55
C LEU A 216 -14.77 -2.04 -16.32
N ARG A 217 -14.25 -3.18 -16.77
CA ARG A 217 -13.05 -3.25 -17.60
C ARG A 217 -13.22 -2.52 -18.93
N ALA A 218 -14.35 -2.73 -19.61
CA ALA A 218 -14.65 -2.07 -20.88
C ALA A 218 -14.76 -0.54 -20.73
N LEU A 219 -15.35 -0.05 -19.64
CA LEU A 219 -15.43 1.37 -19.31
C LEU A 219 -14.05 2.00 -19.08
N VAL A 220 -13.16 1.27 -18.39
CA VAL A 220 -11.81 1.78 -18.08
C VAL A 220 -10.89 1.72 -19.30
N LEU A 221 -10.83 0.60 -20.02
CA LEU A 221 -9.86 0.42 -21.12
C LEU A 221 -10.34 1.03 -22.44
N GLY A 222 -11.66 1.06 -22.65
CA GLY A 222 -12.29 1.64 -23.82
C GLY A 222 -12.66 3.10 -23.58
N GLY A 223 -13.96 3.39 -23.70
CA GLY A 223 -14.48 4.75 -23.58
C GLY A 223 -13.98 5.65 -24.69
N ASN A 224 -13.34 6.76 -24.31
CA ASN A 224 -12.80 7.75 -25.24
C ASN A 224 -11.28 7.59 -25.50
N SER A 225 -10.66 6.47 -25.10
CA SER A 225 -9.22 6.26 -25.16
C SER A 225 -8.63 6.48 -26.56
N GLU A 226 -9.27 5.94 -27.59
CA GLU A 226 -8.87 6.09 -29.00
C GLU A 226 -8.87 7.55 -29.47
N ASN A 227 -9.82 8.37 -29.00
CA ASN A 227 -9.92 9.79 -29.37
C ASN A 227 -8.71 10.60 -28.91
N PHE A 228 -8.02 10.12 -27.87
CA PHE A 228 -6.88 10.80 -27.26
C PHE A 228 -5.56 10.03 -27.44
N GLY A 229 -5.57 8.89 -28.15
CA GLY A 229 -4.42 7.99 -28.22
C GLY A 229 -3.94 7.53 -26.85
N ALA A 230 -4.85 7.42 -25.88
CA ALA A 230 -4.56 7.04 -24.50
C ALA A 230 -4.67 5.52 -24.31
N THR A 231 -4.03 5.00 -23.27
CA THR A 231 -4.09 3.57 -22.93
C THR A 231 -5.40 3.15 -22.25
N ALA A 232 -6.14 4.12 -21.71
CA ALA A 232 -7.42 3.94 -21.01
C ALA A 232 -8.27 5.20 -21.17
N ASN A 233 -9.56 5.10 -20.79
CA ASN A 233 -10.52 6.18 -20.82
C ASN A 233 -9.98 7.41 -20.08
N VAL A 234 -10.13 8.59 -20.68
CA VAL A 234 -9.73 9.87 -20.10
C VAL A 234 -10.91 10.44 -19.32
N ALA A 235 -10.77 10.48 -17.99
CA ALA A 235 -11.76 11.08 -17.09
C ALA A 235 -11.60 12.60 -16.98
N TYR A 236 -10.37 13.10 -17.08
CA TYR A 236 -10.09 14.52 -16.94
C TYR A 236 -8.91 14.95 -17.81
N ARG A 237 -8.99 16.17 -18.34
CA ARG A 237 -7.92 16.82 -19.10
C ARG A 237 -7.49 18.06 -18.34
N MET A 238 -6.33 17.99 -17.71
CA MET A 238 -5.77 19.10 -16.95
C MET A 238 -4.98 20.00 -17.90
N GLY A 239 -5.43 21.24 -18.08
CA GLY A 239 -4.69 22.22 -18.87
C GLY A 239 -3.36 22.58 -18.19
N VAL A 240 -2.34 22.93 -18.98
CA VAL A 240 -1.01 23.28 -18.43
C VAL A 240 -1.09 24.42 -17.41
N GLU A 241 -1.91 25.44 -17.64
CA GLU A 241 -2.07 26.56 -16.69
C GLU A 241 -2.65 26.11 -15.35
N GLU A 242 -3.66 25.23 -15.38
CA GLU A 242 -4.23 24.63 -14.17
C GLU A 242 -3.18 23.78 -13.44
N TYR A 243 -2.43 22.96 -14.18
CA TYR A 243 -1.35 22.15 -13.62
C TYR A 243 -0.28 22.99 -12.93
N TRP A 244 0.17 24.08 -13.56
CA TRP A 244 1.12 25.03 -12.96
C TRP A 244 0.59 25.69 -11.70
N ARG A 245 -0.70 26.02 -11.66
CA ARG A 245 -1.33 26.64 -10.50
C ARG A 245 -1.48 25.68 -9.32
N LEU A 246 -1.78 24.41 -9.59
CA LEU A 246 -2.12 23.42 -8.56
C LEU A 246 -0.91 22.58 -8.10
N CYS A 247 0.05 22.32 -8.98
CA CYS A 247 1.25 21.55 -8.68
C CYS A 247 2.42 22.50 -8.35
N PRO A 248 2.92 22.54 -7.10
CA PRO A 248 3.98 23.49 -6.73
C PRO A 248 5.37 23.07 -7.24
N TYR A 249 5.53 21.84 -7.74
CA TYR A 249 6.82 21.24 -8.09
C TYR A 249 7.10 21.18 -9.59
N VAL A 250 6.30 21.85 -10.42
CA VAL A 250 6.44 21.80 -11.90
C VAL A 250 7.85 22.17 -12.34
N GLY A 251 8.43 23.24 -11.79
CA GLY A 251 9.77 23.69 -12.18
C GLY A 251 10.90 22.71 -11.84
N GLU A 252 10.71 21.78 -10.90
CA GLU A 252 11.67 20.68 -10.67
C GLU A 252 11.49 19.57 -11.71
N ILE A 253 10.24 19.28 -12.09
CA ILE A 253 9.91 18.28 -13.10
C ILE A 253 10.42 18.73 -14.48
N GLU A 254 10.29 20.01 -14.81
CA GLU A 254 10.69 20.54 -16.11
C GLU A 254 12.20 20.44 -16.38
N LYS A 255 13.01 20.41 -15.32
CA LYS A 255 14.47 20.22 -15.45
C LYS A 255 14.82 18.83 -16.00
N GLU A 256 13.99 17.84 -15.74
CA GLU A 256 14.20 16.44 -16.16
C GLU A 256 13.38 16.11 -17.41
N TRP A 257 12.13 16.57 -17.48
CA TRP A 257 11.15 16.13 -18.49
C TRP A 257 10.82 17.19 -19.55
N GLY A 258 11.45 18.37 -19.48
CA GLY A 258 11.12 19.51 -20.36
C GLY A 258 9.82 20.19 -19.97
N ALA A 259 9.31 21.10 -20.80
CA ALA A 259 8.10 21.86 -20.47
C ALA A 259 6.83 20.98 -20.43
N ALA A 260 5.91 21.31 -19.50
CA ALA A 260 4.58 20.70 -19.48
C ALA A 260 3.81 20.99 -20.81
N PRO A 261 2.98 20.06 -21.32
CA PRO A 261 2.52 18.81 -20.69
C PRO A 261 3.48 17.62 -20.87
N GLY A 262 4.63 17.80 -21.52
CA GLY A 262 5.53 16.70 -21.88
C GLY A 262 4.91 15.74 -22.91
N ALA A 263 5.53 14.58 -23.11
CA ALA A 263 5.05 13.57 -24.07
C ALA A 263 4.14 12.50 -23.44
N ILE A 264 4.37 12.14 -22.17
CA ILE A 264 3.70 11.02 -21.52
C ILE A 264 2.37 11.47 -20.90
N ASN A 265 1.29 10.76 -21.21
CA ASN A 265 -0.08 11.07 -20.80
C ASN A 265 -0.47 12.51 -21.16
N SER A 266 -0.22 12.90 -22.41
CA SER A 266 -0.51 14.24 -22.92
C SER A 266 -1.33 14.16 -24.20
N PHE A 267 -2.18 15.16 -24.44
CA PHE A 267 -2.86 15.36 -25.71
C PHE A 267 -3.06 16.86 -25.95
N GLY A 268 -2.47 17.37 -27.02
CA GLY A 268 -2.44 18.82 -27.28
C GLY A 268 -1.75 19.57 -26.15
N ASP A 269 -2.45 20.52 -25.54
CA ASP A 269 -2.03 21.37 -24.44
C ASP A 269 -2.52 20.88 -23.05
N SER A 270 -2.84 19.58 -22.95
CA SER A 270 -3.43 19.01 -21.74
C SER A 270 -2.77 17.72 -21.28
N LEU A 271 -2.72 17.54 -19.96
CA LEU A 271 -2.33 16.31 -19.28
C LEU A 271 -3.56 15.43 -19.09
N LEU A 272 -3.44 14.16 -19.47
CA LEU A 272 -4.51 13.17 -19.46
C LEU A 272 -4.55 12.44 -18.12
N ILE A 273 -5.67 12.57 -17.41
CA ILE A 273 -5.96 11.76 -16.23
C ILE A 273 -6.86 10.61 -16.67
N GLN A 274 -6.28 9.42 -16.69
CA GLN A 274 -6.96 8.22 -17.16
C GLN A 274 -7.70 7.52 -16.01
N GLY A 275 -8.93 7.10 -16.27
CA GLY A 275 -9.82 6.47 -15.31
C GLY A 275 -11.30 6.65 -15.66
N VAL A 276 -12.17 6.29 -14.73
CA VAL A 276 -13.63 6.48 -14.83
C VAL A 276 -14.19 6.98 -13.49
N MET A 277 -15.18 7.86 -13.58
CA MET A 277 -15.94 8.36 -12.43
C MET A 277 -17.17 7.48 -12.22
N LEU A 278 -17.37 6.98 -10.99
CA LEU A 278 -18.43 6.07 -10.59
C LEU A 278 -19.13 6.65 -9.34
N GLY A 279 -19.87 7.74 -9.51
CA GLY A 279 -20.38 8.54 -8.40
C GLY A 279 -19.24 9.25 -7.62
N ASN A 280 -19.12 8.98 -6.32
CA ASN A 280 -18.05 9.50 -5.47
C ASN A 280 -16.79 8.62 -5.47
N VAL A 281 -16.72 7.59 -6.31
CA VAL A 281 -15.51 6.78 -6.51
C VAL A 281 -14.89 7.12 -7.85
N PHE A 282 -13.60 7.47 -7.85
CA PHE A 282 -12.79 7.58 -9.06
C PHE A 282 -11.95 6.30 -9.18
N LEU A 283 -12.16 5.53 -10.24
CA LEU A 283 -11.30 4.40 -10.60
C LEU A 283 -10.24 4.90 -11.60
N GLY A 284 -9.04 5.20 -11.10
CA GLY A 284 -7.95 5.77 -11.88
C GLY A 284 -6.92 4.73 -12.31
N VAL A 285 -6.34 4.94 -13.50
CA VAL A 285 -5.16 4.19 -13.95
C VAL A 285 -3.91 4.99 -13.58
N GLN A 286 -3.12 4.49 -12.64
CA GLN A 286 -1.87 5.11 -12.23
C GLN A 286 -0.93 5.19 -13.44
N PRO A 287 -0.36 6.37 -13.75
CA PRO A 287 0.63 6.50 -14.80
C PRO A 287 1.87 5.65 -14.52
N THR A 288 2.58 5.26 -15.58
CA THR A 288 3.84 4.51 -15.45
C THR A 288 4.96 5.40 -14.91
N PHE A 289 6.14 4.82 -14.64
CA PHE A 289 7.30 5.59 -14.20
C PHE A 289 7.84 6.58 -15.25
N GLY A 290 7.55 6.33 -16.53
CA GLY A 290 8.15 7.05 -17.66
C GLY A 290 9.57 6.61 -18.03
N TYR A 291 10.23 5.78 -17.22
CA TYR A 291 11.51 5.14 -17.53
C TYR A 291 11.30 3.67 -17.93
N GLU A 292 12.04 3.20 -18.93
CA GLU A 292 12.09 1.77 -19.27
C GLU A 292 13.05 1.01 -18.35
N GLY A 293 12.59 -0.08 -17.72
CA GLY A 293 13.44 -0.98 -16.95
C GLY A 293 12.85 -1.41 -15.59
N ASP A 294 13.74 -1.88 -14.71
CA ASP A 294 13.42 -2.38 -13.35
C ASP A 294 13.06 -1.22 -12.38
N PRO A 295 11.84 -1.18 -11.81
CA PRO A 295 11.43 -0.19 -10.81
C PRO A 295 12.38 -0.07 -9.62
N MET A 296 13.06 -1.15 -9.22
CA MET A 296 14.01 -1.11 -8.10
C MET A 296 15.23 -0.23 -8.40
N ARG A 297 15.57 -0.02 -9.68
CA ARG A 297 16.62 0.94 -10.05
C ARG A 297 16.21 2.40 -9.77
N MET A 298 14.91 2.71 -9.79
CA MET A 298 14.41 4.05 -9.44
C MET A 298 14.60 4.37 -7.95
N LEU A 299 14.52 3.38 -7.06
CA LEU A 299 14.86 3.58 -5.64
C LEU A 299 16.31 4.01 -5.42
N MET A 300 17.19 3.68 -6.37
CA MET A 300 18.61 3.98 -6.32
C MET A 300 18.99 5.18 -7.20
N SER A 301 18.09 5.70 -8.03
CA SER A 301 18.38 6.84 -8.90
C SER A 301 18.43 8.13 -8.07
N ARG A 302 19.52 8.88 -8.22
CA ARG A 302 19.70 10.18 -7.57
C ARG A 302 19.19 11.27 -8.49
N GLY A 303 18.32 12.14 -7.99
CA GLY A 303 17.93 13.38 -8.66
C GLY A 303 16.88 13.26 -9.77
N SER A 304 16.31 12.07 -10.02
CA SER A 304 15.20 11.92 -10.95
C SER A 304 13.91 12.55 -10.39
N ALA A 305 13.01 12.95 -11.28
CA ALA A 305 11.67 13.45 -10.96
C ALA A 305 10.61 12.58 -11.65
N PRO A 306 9.37 12.50 -11.14
CA PRO A 306 8.26 11.93 -11.89
C PRO A 306 7.96 12.78 -13.12
N HIS A 307 7.50 12.17 -14.20
CA HIS A 307 7.03 12.93 -15.37
C HIS A 307 5.73 13.70 -15.06
N HIS A 308 5.42 14.70 -15.90
CA HIS A 308 4.26 15.59 -15.69
C HIS A 308 2.93 14.84 -15.51
N GLY A 309 2.64 13.84 -16.35
CA GLY A 309 1.44 13.02 -16.23
C GLY A 309 1.27 12.36 -14.85
N PHE A 310 2.36 11.89 -14.24
CA PHE A 310 2.32 11.28 -12.90
C PHE A 310 2.01 12.31 -11.82
N ALA A 311 2.70 13.46 -11.85
CA ALA A 311 2.45 14.54 -10.90
C ALA A 311 1.05 15.16 -11.06
N ALA A 312 0.57 15.33 -12.30
CA ALA A 312 -0.76 15.82 -12.60
C ALA A 312 -1.85 14.86 -12.12
N PHE A 313 -1.63 13.55 -12.21
CA PHE A 313 -2.54 12.54 -11.69
C PHE A 313 -2.78 12.72 -10.19
N TYR A 314 -1.73 12.77 -9.38
CA TYR A 314 -1.88 12.97 -7.94
C TYR A 314 -2.38 14.38 -7.57
N THR A 315 -2.00 15.40 -8.36
CA THR A 315 -2.54 16.76 -8.22
C THR A 315 -4.05 16.79 -8.46
N TYR A 316 -4.53 16.05 -9.47
CA TYR A 316 -5.95 15.89 -9.76
C TYR A 316 -6.68 15.23 -8.58
N LEU A 317 -6.14 14.11 -8.05
CA LEU A 317 -6.75 13.42 -6.92
C LEU A 317 -6.93 14.34 -5.71
N GLU A 318 -5.90 15.11 -5.35
CA GLU A 318 -5.94 15.93 -4.16
C GLU A 318 -6.73 17.24 -4.35
N LYS A 319 -6.54 17.94 -5.48
CA LYS A 319 -6.99 19.33 -5.65
C LYS A 319 -8.25 19.48 -6.50
N VAL A 320 -8.47 18.59 -7.46
CA VAL A 320 -9.58 18.69 -8.42
C VAL A 320 -10.70 17.73 -8.04
N PHE A 321 -10.41 16.43 -7.97
CA PHE A 321 -11.37 15.42 -7.50
C PHE A 321 -11.67 15.59 -6.01
N GLN A 322 -10.66 16.01 -5.24
CA GLN A 322 -10.71 16.18 -3.79
C GLN A 322 -11.02 14.87 -3.08
N ALA A 323 -10.23 13.84 -3.37
CA ALA A 323 -10.33 12.55 -2.68
C ALA A 323 -10.17 12.74 -1.15
N ASP A 324 -10.95 11.98 -0.39
CA ASP A 324 -10.81 11.84 1.05
C ASP A 324 -9.80 10.73 1.40
N ALA A 325 -9.68 9.72 0.54
CA ALA A 325 -8.69 8.65 0.64
C ALA A 325 -8.29 8.10 -0.73
N VAL A 326 -7.11 7.50 -0.78
CA VAL A 326 -6.59 6.75 -1.92
C VAL A 326 -6.51 5.27 -1.55
N VAL A 327 -6.99 4.41 -2.44
CA VAL A 327 -6.90 2.96 -2.32
C VAL A 327 -6.14 2.43 -3.53
N HIS A 328 -4.88 2.06 -3.36
CA HIS A 328 -4.18 1.31 -4.41
C HIS A 328 -4.56 -0.18 -4.34
N VAL A 329 -4.72 -0.80 -5.50
CA VAL A 329 -5.20 -2.20 -5.60
C VAL A 329 -4.17 -3.06 -6.31
N GLY A 330 -3.59 -4.02 -5.58
CA GLY A 330 -2.59 -4.98 -6.06
C GLY A 330 -1.16 -4.64 -5.64
N THR A 331 -0.17 -5.48 -5.96
CA THR A 331 1.24 -5.20 -5.62
C THR A 331 1.99 -4.39 -6.69
N HIS A 332 3.03 -3.64 -6.30
CA HIS A 332 3.94 -2.88 -7.20
C HIS A 332 3.40 -1.57 -7.81
N GLY A 333 2.72 -0.77 -7.01
CA GLY A 333 2.33 0.59 -7.41
C GLY A 333 3.58 1.44 -7.61
N ALA A 334 3.50 2.42 -8.50
CA ALA A 334 4.69 3.20 -8.85
C ALA A 334 5.08 4.26 -7.80
N LEU A 335 4.17 4.61 -6.90
CA LEU A 335 4.30 5.75 -6.00
C LEU A 335 5.42 5.55 -4.98
N GLU A 336 5.48 4.39 -4.34
CA GLU A 336 6.45 4.09 -3.30
C GLU A 336 7.90 4.03 -3.82
N PHE A 337 8.09 3.77 -5.12
CA PHE A 337 9.40 3.72 -5.76
C PHE A 337 9.84 5.07 -6.35
N MET A 338 9.01 6.12 -6.27
CA MET A 338 9.37 7.44 -6.77
C MET A 338 10.59 8.01 -6.02
N PRO A 339 11.44 8.85 -6.66
CA PRO A 339 12.74 9.22 -6.11
C PRO A 339 12.67 9.95 -4.76
N GLY A 340 13.63 9.68 -3.88
CA GLY A 340 13.68 10.22 -2.53
C GLY A 340 14.29 9.24 -1.52
N LYS A 341 14.35 9.65 -0.25
CA LYS A 341 14.93 8.87 0.86
C LYS A 341 14.28 7.49 0.99
N GLN A 342 15.06 6.47 1.32
CA GLN A 342 14.56 5.10 1.49
C GLN A 342 13.56 4.97 2.64
N ILE A 343 13.78 5.71 3.72
CA ILE A 343 12.97 5.67 4.94
C ILE A 343 13.08 7.00 5.70
N GLY A 344 12.01 7.41 6.38
CA GLY A 344 11.98 8.71 7.07
C GLY A 344 12.02 9.85 6.06
N LEU A 345 10.97 9.98 5.25
CA LEU A 345 10.91 10.93 4.15
C LEU A 345 10.91 12.39 4.62
N SER A 346 11.56 13.24 3.83
CA SER A 346 11.50 14.70 3.94
C SER A 346 10.45 15.28 2.97
N ALA A 347 10.16 16.57 3.09
CA ALA A 347 9.31 17.31 2.14
C ALA A 347 9.89 17.40 0.71
N GLU A 348 11.12 16.94 0.50
CA GLU A 348 11.77 16.86 -0.81
C GLU A 348 11.54 15.52 -1.52
N CYS A 349 11.07 14.51 -0.79
CA CYS A 349 10.86 13.17 -1.33
C CYS A 349 9.59 13.14 -2.18
N TRP A 350 9.68 12.65 -3.43
CA TRP A 350 8.53 12.59 -4.33
C TRP A 350 7.35 11.79 -3.79
N PRO A 351 7.53 10.61 -3.15
CA PRO A 351 6.41 9.91 -2.54
C PRO A 351 5.64 10.78 -1.52
N ASP A 352 6.32 11.55 -0.64
CA ASP A 352 5.69 12.49 0.32
C ASP A 352 4.93 13.61 -0.40
N ARG A 353 5.56 14.19 -1.43
CA ARG A 353 4.99 15.29 -2.21
C ARG A 353 3.73 14.87 -2.97
N LEU A 354 3.76 13.69 -3.60
CA LEU A 354 2.72 13.18 -4.48
C LEU A 354 1.49 12.69 -3.72
N ILE A 355 1.67 11.86 -2.68
CA ILE A 355 0.53 11.41 -1.86
C ILE A 355 0.02 12.54 -0.94
N GLY A 356 0.92 13.43 -0.55
CA GLY A 356 0.62 14.62 0.23
C GLY A 356 -0.10 14.28 1.54
N GLU A 357 -1.30 14.83 1.69
CA GLU A 357 -2.10 14.68 2.90
C GLU A 357 -3.09 13.50 2.83
N LEU A 358 -3.19 12.81 1.70
CA LEU A 358 -4.20 11.77 1.48
C LEU A 358 -3.92 10.53 2.35
N PRO A 359 -4.90 10.07 3.17
CA PRO A 359 -4.94 8.71 3.68
C PRO A 359 -4.75 7.72 2.54
N HIS A 360 -3.82 6.78 2.72
CA HIS A 360 -3.44 5.82 1.70
C HIS A 360 -3.65 4.41 2.25
N VAL A 361 -4.63 3.71 1.69
CA VAL A 361 -4.87 2.29 1.94
C VAL A 361 -4.35 1.50 0.76
N TYR A 362 -3.76 0.35 1.01
CA TYR A 362 -3.17 -0.45 -0.05
C TYR A 362 -3.52 -1.93 0.11
N ILE A 363 -4.29 -2.47 -0.85
CA ILE A 363 -4.57 -3.90 -0.95
C ILE A 363 -3.34 -4.60 -1.54
N TYR A 364 -2.64 -5.39 -0.73
CA TYR A 364 -1.31 -5.94 -1.05
C TYR A 364 -1.24 -7.45 -0.84
N SER A 365 -0.41 -8.17 -1.60
CA SER A 365 -0.29 -9.62 -1.45
C SER A 365 0.40 -10.00 -0.13
N VAL A 366 -0.12 -11.03 0.54
CA VAL A 366 0.46 -11.59 1.77
C VAL A 366 1.87 -12.17 1.55
N ASN A 367 2.18 -12.64 0.34
CA ASN A 367 3.47 -13.28 0.03
C ASN A 367 4.60 -12.29 -0.32
N ASN A 368 4.32 -10.98 -0.39
CA ASN A 368 5.33 -9.95 -0.70
C ASN A 368 5.49 -8.91 0.44
N PRO A 369 5.91 -9.34 1.65
CA PRO A 369 6.04 -8.44 2.79
C PRO A 369 7.19 -7.42 2.64
N SER A 370 8.25 -7.76 1.89
CA SER A 370 9.40 -6.89 1.68
C SER A 370 9.02 -5.62 0.91
N GLU A 371 8.28 -5.74 -0.19
CA GLU A 371 7.84 -4.57 -0.95
C GLU A 371 6.65 -3.87 -0.31
N GLY A 372 5.76 -4.61 0.36
CA GLY A 372 4.74 -4.01 1.21
C GLY A 372 5.34 -3.07 2.25
N SER A 373 6.47 -3.45 2.86
CA SER A 373 7.20 -2.58 3.81
C SER A 373 7.71 -1.29 3.16
N ILE A 374 8.10 -1.33 1.87
CA ILE A 374 8.50 -0.13 1.12
C ILE A 374 7.29 0.81 0.97
N ALA A 375 6.11 0.28 0.61
CA ALA A 375 4.88 1.07 0.54
C ALA A 375 4.51 1.70 1.89
N ARG A 376 4.57 0.95 3.00
CA ARG A 376 4.32 1.50 4.35
C ARG A 376 5.25 2.68 4.67
N ARG A 377 6.53 2.53 4.36
CA ARG A 377 7.60 3.47 4.77
C ARG A 377 7.77 4.65 3.83
N ARG A 378 7.41 4.51 2.55
CA ARG A 378 7.59 5.55 1.52
C ARG A 378 6.29 6.18 1.02
N SER A 379 5.14 5.51 1.10
CA SER A 379 3.86 6.11 0.67
C SER A 379 2.84 6.21 1.80
N TYR A 380 3.25 5.94 3.04
CA TYR A 380 2.41 5.97 4.24
C TYR A 380 1.20 5.03 4.15
N ALA A 381 1.36 3.94 3.39
CA ALA A 381 0.29 2.99 3.12
C ALA A 381 -0.12 2.23 4.38
N GLU A 382 -1.42 2.11 4.61
CA GLU A 382 -2.03 1.12 5.50
C GLU A 382 -2.35 -0.13 4.67
N LEU A 383 -1.58 -1.21 4.88
CA LEU A 383 -1.69 -2.42 4.08
C LEU A 383 -2.84 -3.29 4.56
N ILE A 384 -3.65 -3.76 3.60
CA ILE A 384 -4.65 -4.80 3.80
C ILE A 384 -4.25 -5.99 2.94
N SER A 385 -3.89 -7.10 3.57
CA SER A 385 -3.38 -8.27 2.87
C SER A 385 -4.48 -9.04 2.15
N TYR A 386 -4.22 -9.51 0.93
CA TYR A 386 -5.01 -10.57 0.28
C TYR A 386 -4.21 -11.87 0.16
N LEU A 387 -4.94 -12.99 0.10
CA LEU A 387 -4.37 -14.32 -0.04
C LEU A 387 -4.00 -14.58 -1.50
N THR A 388 -2.89 -15.28 -1.73
CA THR A 388 -2.55 -15.82 -3.05
C THR A 388 -3.58 -16.87 -3.48
N PRO A 389 -3.74 -17.14 -4.79
CA PRO A 389 -4.53 -18.24 -5.29
C PRO A 389 -4.19 -19.55 -4.59
N PRO A 390 -5.18 -20.44 -4.41
CA PRO A 390 -4.91 -21.77 -3.90
C PRO A 390 -3.91 -22.47 -4.81
N VAL A 391 -2.85 -23.01 -4.21
CA VAL A 391 -1.84 -23.77 -4.94
C VAL A 391 -2.37 -25.17 -5.16
N GLU A 392 -2.29 -25.65 -6.40
CA GLU A 392 -2.58 -27.03 -6.76
C GLU A 392 -1.32 -27.73 -7.25
N ASP A 393 -1.27 -29.06 -7.12
CA ASP A 393 -0.21 -29.85 -7.74
C ASP A 393 -0.29 -29.68 -9.26
N ALA A 394 0.81 -29.24 -9.88
CA ALA A 394 0.91 -29.07 -11.33
C ALA A 394 0.60 -30.36 -12.12
N GLY A 395 0.65 -31.51 -11.43
CA GLY A 395 0.38 -32.82 -11.99
C GLY A 395 1.40 -33.22 -13.07
N VAL A 396 1.06 -34.26 -13.82
CA VAL A 396 1.76 -34.61 -15.06
C VAL A 396 0.74 -34.59 -16.19
N TYR A 397 1.10 -33.98 -17.30
CA TYR A 397 0.20 -33.82 -18.44
C TYR A 397 0.90 -34.25 -19.73
N ARG A 398 0.10 -34.70 -20.71
CA ARG A 398 0.57 -35.09 -22.05
C ARG A 398 1.73 -36.10 -21.95
N ASP A 399 2.85 -35.82 -22.61
CA ASP A 399 4.00 -36.71 -22.68
C ASP A 399 4.63 -37.01 -21.31
N LEU A 400 4.52 -36.10 -20.33
CA LEU A 400 4.95 -36.36 -18.94
C LEU A 400 4.08 -37.43 -18.26
N ALA A 401 2.79 -37.48 -18.59
CA ALA A 401 1.89 -38.52 -18.08
C ALA A 401 2.23 -39.88 -18.69
N SER A 402 2.49 -39.93 -20.01
CA SER A 402 2.93 -41.15 -20.68
C SER A 402 4.29 -41.64 -20.17
N LEU A 403 5.24 -40.73 -19.91
CA LEU A 403 6.52 -41.09 -19.30
C LEU A 403 6.32 -41.68 -17.89
N LYS A 404 5.42 -41.10 -17.09
CA LYS A 404 5.06 -41.65 -15.77
C LYS A 404 4.46 -43.05 -15.88
N GLU A 405 3.60 -43.30 -16.86
CA GLU A 405 3.02 -44.63 -17.11
C GLU A 405 4.10 -45.65 -17.49
N LEU A 406 5.05 -45.29 -18.37
CA LEU A 406 6.18 -46.15 -18.72
C LEU A 406 7.05 -46.48 -17.49
N LEU A 407 7.34 -45.49 -16.64
CA LEU A 407 8.08 -45.68 -15.39
C LEU A 407 7.34 -46.60 -14.41
N VAL A 408 6.01 -46.48 -14.32
CA VAL A 408 5.18 -47.36 -13.48
C VAL A 408 5.20 -48.79 -14.02
N ALA A 409 5.00 -48.97 -15.33
CA ALA A 409 5.06 -50.27 -15.99
C ALA A 409 6.43 -50.94 -15.80
N TYR A 410 7.52 -50.18 -15.96
CA TYR A 410 8.88 -50.68 -15.76
C TYR A 410 9.11 -51.17 -14.32
N ARG A 411 8.57 -50.46 -13.32
CA ARG A 411 8.70 -50.85 -11.90
C ARG A 411 7.84 -52.05 -11.52
N GLN A 412 6.72 -52.26 -12.22
CA GLN A 412 5.77 -53.32 -11.91
C GLN A 412 6.06 -54.61 -12.69
N SER A 413 6.78 -54.54 -13.80
CA SER A 413 7.11 -55.73 -14.59
C SER A 413 8.12 -56.63 -13.85
N PRO A 414 7.80 -57.93 -13.64
CA PRO A 414 8.71 -58.91 -13.07
C PRO A 414 9.63 -59.58 -14.12
N ASP A 415 9.44 -59.30 -15.42
CA ASP A 415 10.24 -59.88 -16.52
C ASP A 415 11.39 -58.94 -16.90
N GLU A 416 12.62 -59.44 -16.81
CA GLU A 416 13.84 -58.68 -17.12
C GLU A 416 13.87 -58.20 -18.59
N ARG A 417 13.34 -58.99 -19.53
CA ARG A 417 13.34 -58.62 -20.96
C ARG A 417 12.34 -57.52 -21.27
N GLU A 418 11.18 -57.56 -20.61
CA GLU A 418 10.17 -56.49 -20.74
C GLU A 418 10.70 -55.19 -20.12
N ARG A 419 11.42 -55.28 -18.99
CA ARG A 419 12.10 -54.14 -18.38
C ARG A 419 13.13 -53.50 -19.30
N GLU A 420 14.00 -54.28 -19.97
CA GLU A 420 14.97 -53.71 -20.93
C GLU A 420 14.27 -52.95 -22.07
N GLY A 421 13.17 -53.47 -22.61
CA GLY A 421 12.40 -52.78 -23.65
C GLY A 421 11.72 -51.50 -23.17
N LEU A 422 11.10 -51.55 -21.98
CA LEU A 422 10.50 -50.37 -21.34
C LEU A 422 11.55 -49.32 -21.00
N PHE A 423 12.77 -49.73 -20.60
CA PHE A 423 13.87 -48.81 -20.31
C PHE A 423 14.27 -48.00 -21.55
N GLY A 424 14.45 -48.65 -22.70
CA GLY A 424 14.77 -47.94 -23.95
C GLY A 424 13.68 -46.94 -24.37
N LEU A 425 12.40 -47.29 -24.19
CA LEU A 425 11.28 -46.37 -24.44
C LEU A 425 11.26 -45.19 -23.45
N ILE A 426 11.64 -45.42 -22.19
CA ILE A 426 11.76 -44.37 -21.17
C ILE A 426 12.89 -43.40 -21.55
N GLU A 427 14.04 -43.90 -21.98
CA GLU A 427 15.16 -43.06 -22.43
C GLU A 427 14.76 -42.20 -23.63
N GLU A 428 14.15 -42.80 -24.67
CA GLU A 428 13.68 -42.06 -25.85
C GLU A 428 12.64 -40.98 -25.48
N LYS A 429 11.68 -41.34 -24.63
CA LYS A 429 10.64 -40.41 -24.17
C LYS A 429 11.22 -39.31 -23.26
N ALA A 430 12.23 -39.61 -22.45
CA ALA A 430 12.93 -38.62 -21.63
C ALA A 430 13.76 -37.65 -22.48
N ALA A 431 14.43 -38.14 -23.52
CA ALA A 431 15.18 -37.33 -24.48
C ALA A 431 14.28 -36.35 -25.23
N THR A 432 13.12 -36.81 -25.72
CA THR A 432 12.13 -35.95 -26.41
C THR A 432 11.51 -34.89 -25.49
N LEU A 433 11.42 -35.18 -24.19
CA LEU A 433 10.97 -34.25 -23.15
C LEU A 433 12.10 -33.34 -22.62
N HIS A 434 13.29 -33.39 -23.24
CA HIS A 434 14.45 -32.58 -22.89
C HIS A 434 14.97 -32.79 -21.46
N PHE A 435 14.69 -33.93 -20.83
CA PHE A 435 15.32 -34.30 -19.56
C PHE A 435 16.83 -34.57 -19.70
N GLU A 436 17.32 -34.79 -20.92
CA GLU A 436 18.75 -34.98 -21.25
C GLU A 436 19.51 -33.66 -21.47
N SER A 437 18.89 -32.51 -21.21
CA SER A 437 19.57 -31.21 -21.18
C SER A 437 20.43 -31.10 -19.91
N GLY A 438 21.60 -31.73 -19.92
CA GLY A 438 22.47 -31.86 -18.75
C GLY A 438 23.09 -30.56 -18.23
N GLY A 439 23.69 -30.67 -17.03
CA GLY A 439 24.63 -29.69 -16.47
C GLY A 439 24.36 -29.33 -15.02
#